data_AF-A3JVC9-F1
#
_entry.id   AF-A3JVC9-F1
#
_cell.length_a   1.000
_cell.length_b   1.000
_cell.length_c   1.000
_cell.angle_alpha   90.00
_cell.angle_beta   90.00
_cell.angle_gamma   90.00
#
_symmetry.space_group_name_H-M   'P 1'
#
loop_
_entity.id
_entity.type
_entity.pdbx_description
1 polymer ?
#
loop_
_entity_poly.entity_id
_entity_poly.type
_entity_poly.pdbx_seq_one_letter_code
_entity_poly.pdbx_strand_id
1 'polypeptide(L)'
;MDLGTSLGILAPNGTGKSTLVNMMSGLEKPDEGRIYRGCKISFPLGFMGGVSPKHSALENCRYIARLYQLDPDYVEAFCRYVCGLEEYFEMPVGTYSAGMRARFSFSLLLALEFDIYLIDEGMPSTTDPEFNRKAGSILRDRLKNATVVIVSHQAKTLEKFCRTAAVLKDGQLHMFDTLEEAKRLYDYETQG
;
A
#
# COMPACT_ATOMS: atom_id res chain seq x y z
N MET A 1 16.04 3.53 -6.65
CA MET A 1 14.85 4.18 -7.24
C MET A 1 14.79 5.57 -6.67
N ASP A 2 14.70 6.57 -7.53
CA ASP A 2 14.64 7.97 -7.10
C ASP A 2 13.20 8.35 -6.75
N LEU A 3 13.04 9.21 -5.75
CA LEU A 3 11.74 9.74 -5.36
C LEU A 3 11.17 10.61 -6.48
N GLY A 4 9.85 10.58 -6.65
CA GLY A 4 9.11 11.36 -7.65
C GLY A 4 8.84 10.63 -8.96
N THR A 5 9.47 9.47 -9.21
CA THR A 5 9.22 8.66 -10.41
C THR A 5 8.47 7.39 -10.03
N SER A 6 7.16 7.32 -10.30
CA SER A 6 6.35 6.12 -10.03
C SER A 6 6.70 4.95 -10.95
N LEU A 7 6.85 3.75 -10.37
CA LEU A 7 7.25 2.51 -11.04
C LEU A 7 6.09 1.52 -11.08
N GLY A 8 5.79 1.00 -12.27
CA GLY A 8 4.87 -0.12 -12.45
C GLY A 8 5.65 -1.43 -12.61
N ILE A 9 5.28 -2.49 -11.90
CA ILE A 9 5.90 -3.82 -12.01
C ILE A 9 4.85 -4.78 -12.55
N LEU A 10 5.05 -5.23 -13.79
CA LEU A 10 4.30 -6.29 -14.43
C LEU A 10 4.84 -7.64 -13.97
N ALA A 11 3.96 -8.46 -13.39
CA ALA A 11 4.36 -9.73 -12.84
C ALA A 11 3.22 -10.75 -12.95
N PRO A 12 3.45 -11.94 -13.54
CA PRO A 12 2.43 -12.98 -13.64
C PRO A 12 2.00 -13.49 -12.25
N ASN A 13 0.92 -14.27 -12.21
CA ASN A 13 0.52 -14.91 -10.96
C ASN A 13 1.53 -15.99 -10.56
N GLY A 14 1.85 -16.07 -9.27
CA GLY A 14 2.79 -17.04 -8.74
C GLY A 14 4.28 -16.69 -8.90
N THR A 15 4.63 -15.50 -9.40
CA THR A 15 6.04 -15.10 -9.60
C THR A 15 6.66 -14.34 -8.42
N GLY A 16 6.00 -14.32 -7.26
CA GLY A 16 6.53 -13.70 -6.06
C GLY A 16 6.20 -12.21 -5.87
N LYS A 17 5.13 -11.69 -6.50
CA LYS A 17 4.64 -10.31 -6.31
C LYS A 17 4.51 -9.90 -4.85
N SER A 18 3.74 -10.67 -4.07
CA SER A 18 3.50 -10.34 -2.67
C SER A 18 4.79 -10.47 -1.85
N THR A 19 5.67 -11.42 -2.16
CA THR A 19 7.01 -11.52 -1.56
C THR A 19 7.85 -10.28 -1.85
N LEU A 20 7.87 -9.79 -3.10
CA LEU A 20 8.55 -8.55 -3.47
C LEU A 20 7.99 -7.35 -2.69
N VAL A 21 6.66 -7.19 -2.64
CA VAL A 21 6.00 -6.10 -1.91
C VAL A 21 6.25 -6.18 -0.39
N ASN A 22 6.22 -7.38 0.18
CA ASN A 22 6.54 -7.61 1.59
C ASN A 22 8.00 -7.30 1.90
N MET A 23 8.92 -7.68 1.01
CA MET A 23 10.34 -7.34 1.10
C MET A 23 10.59 -5.84 0.92
N MET A 24 9.81 -5.14 0.10
CA MET A 24 9.89 -3.67 -0.03
C MET A 24 9.38 -2.96 1.23
N SER A 25 8.28 -3.43 1.81
CA SER A 25 7.68 -2.86 3.04
C SER A 25 8.39 -3.29 4.33
N GLY A 26 9.15 -4.39 4.32
CA GLY A 26 9.88 -4.92 5.49
C GLY A 26 9.10 -5.89 6.34
N LEU A 27 8.00 -6.40 5.80
CA LEU A 27 7.29 -7.54 6.36
C LEU A 27 8.07 -8.85 6.19
N GLU A 28 8.93 -8.90 5.16
CA GLU A 28 9.74 -10.08 4.84
C GLU A 28 11.20 -9.67 4.65
N LYS A 29 12.12 -10.51 5.12
CA LYS A 29 13.57 -10.33 4.94
C LYS A 29 14.02 -11.18 3.76
N PRO A 30 14.98 -10.71 2.95
CA PRO A 30 15.56 -11.57 1.93
C PRO A 30 16.41 -12.67 2.58
N ASP A 31 16.44 -13.85 1.97
CA ASP A 31 17.33 -14.94 2.39
C ASP A 31 18.80 -14.57 2.19
N GLU A 32 19.09 -13.90 1.06
CA GLU A 32 20.42 -13.42 0.70
C GLU A 32 20.38 -11.96 0.19
N GLY A 33 21.50 -11.25 0.32
CA GLY A 33 21.61 -9.86 -0.10
C GLY A 33 21.04 -8.87 0.92
N ARG A 34 20.78 -7.63 0.49
CA ARG A 34 20.37 -6.52 1.36
C ARG A 34 19.40 -5.58 0.65
N ILE A 35 18.41 -5.09 1.40
CA ILE A 35 17.47 -4.05 0.95
C ILE A 35 17.83 -2.76 1.67
N TYR A 36 18.25 -1.75 0.91
CA TYR A 36 18.59 -0.43 1.44
C TYR A 36 17.39 0.50 1.31
N ARG A 37 17.00 1.15 2.41
CA ARG A 37 15.88 2.09 2.45
C ARG A 37 16.33 3.39 3.10
N GLY A 38 16.33 4.47 2.32
CA GLY A 38 16.62 5.82 2.80
C GLY A 38 15.37 6.67 3.03
N CYS A 39 14.18 6.07 2.95
CA CYS A 39 12.89 6.75 2.92
C CYS A 39 11.80 5.91 3.59
N LYS A 40 10.66 6.54 3.89
CA LYS A 40 9.47 5.91 4.47
C LYS A 40 8.67 5.21 3.37
N ILE A 41 8.66 3.88 3.41
CA ILE A 41 7.88 3.04 2.48
C ILE A 41 6.64 2.54 3.21
N SER A 42 5.47 2.68 2.59
CA SER A 42 4.22 2.17 3.15
C SER A 42 4.18 0.65 3.14
N PHE A 43 3.29 0.09 3.96
CA PHE A 43 2.76 -1.26 3.69
C PHE A 43 1.95 -1.27 2.39
N PRO A 44 1.73 -2.43 1.75
CA PRO A 44 0.76 -2.54 0.65
C PRO A 44 -0.60 -1.97 1.06
N LEU A 45 -1.17 -1.14 0.19
CA LEU A 45 -2.48 -0.54 0.43
C LEU A 45 -3.52 -1.62 0.78
N GLY A 46 -4.28 -1.37 1.86
CA GLY A 46 -5.24 -2.34 2.40
C GLY A 46 -4.69 -3.18 3.54
N PHE A 47 -3.39 -3.11 3.82
CA PHE A 47 -2.75 -3.71 4.98
C PHE A 47 -2.04 -2.65 5.82
N MET A 48 -2.19 -2.74 7.15
CA MET A 48 -1.42 -1.94 8.10
C MET A 48 -0.81 -2.87 9.14
N GLY A 49 0.52 -3.00 9.11
CA GLY A 49 1.28 -3.73 10.11
C GLY A 49 1.31 -3.00 11.46
N GLY A 50 1.41 -3.76 12.54
CA GLY A 50 1.50 -3.21 13.90
C GLY A 50 0.16 -2.97 14.59
N VAL A 51 -0.97 -3.24 13.92
CA VAL A 51 -2.29 -3.25 14.57
C VAL A 51 -2.45 -4.50 15.43
N SER A 52 -2.76 -4.30 16.71
CA SER A 52 -3.09 -5.35 17.67
C SER A 52 -4.61 -5.59 17.72
N PRO A 53 -5.09 -6.83 17.48
CA PRO A 53 -6.51 -7.14 17.58
C PRO A 53 -7.04 -7.10 19.02
N LYS A 54 -6.16 -7.13 20.02
CA LYS A 54 -6.53 -7.06 21.44
C LYS A 54 -6.80 -5.64 21.91
N HIS A 55 -6.36 -4.64 21.16
CA HIS A 55 -6.48 -3.24 21.50
C HIS A 55 -7.60 -2.57 20.70
N SER A 56 -8.15 -1.48 21.24
CA SER A 56 -9.12 -0.64 20.54
C SER A 56 -8.51 0.10 19.35
N ALA A 57 -9.33 0.70 18.49
CA ALA A 57 -8.80 1.57 17.42
C ALA A 57 -8.07 2.78 18.01
N LEU A 58 -8.58 3.35 19.11
CA LEU A 58 -7.91 4.40 19.88
C LEU A 58 -6.50 4.00 20.31
N GLU A 59 -6.37 2.87 21.00
CA GLU A 59 -5.09 2.38 21.51
C GLU A 59 -4.10 2.08 20.38
N ASN A 60 -4.58 1.50 19.28
CA ASN A 60 -3.79 1.25 18.08
C ASN A 60 -3.32 2.56 17.42
N CYS A 61 -4.20 3.56 17.28
CA CYS A 61 -3.83 4.89 16.76
C CYS A 61 -2.70 5.51 17.60
N ARG A 62 -2.83 5.49 18.92
CA ARG A 62 -1.84 6.08 19.83
C ARG A 62 -0.51 5.33 19.78
N TYR A 63 -0.55 4.00 19.71
CA TYR A 63 0.64 3.16 19.58
C TYR A 63 1.39 3.45 18.26
N ILE A 64 0.67 3.42 17.13
CA ILE A 64 1.25 3.66 15.81
C ILE A 64 1.75 5.10 15.67
N ALA A 65 1.04 6.09 16.21
CA ALA A 65 1.51 7.48 16.24
C ALA A 65 2.88 7.60 16.91
N ARG A 66 3.07 6.95 18.07
CA ARG A 66 4.37 6.94 18.77
C ARG A 66 5.46 6.24 17.95
N LEU A 67 5.14 5.11 17.31
CA LEU A 67 6.08 4.38 16.46
C LEU A 67 6.58 5.24 15.29
N TYR A 68 5.71 6.06 14.71
CA TYR A 68 6.02 6.95 13.59
C TYR A 68 6.40 8.38 14.01
N GLN A 69 6.55 8.64 15.32
CA GLN A 69 6.88 9.95 15.89
C GLN A 69 5.91 11.07 15.47
N LEU A 70 4.61 10.74 15.46
CA LEU A 70 3.52 11.65 15.16
C LEU A 70 2.75 12.02 16.42
N ASP A 71 1.99 13.10 16.34
CA ASP A 71 1.02 13.48 17.36
C ASP A 71 -0.10 12.43 17.47
N PRO A 72 -0.25 11.76 18.62
CA PRO A 72 -1.32 10.78 18.83
C PRO A 72 -2.73 11.37 18.71
N ASP A 73 -2.93 12.63 19.10
CA ASP A 73 -4.25 13.28 19.03
C ASP A 73 -4.67 13.50 17.57
N TYR A 74 -3.72 13.90 16.71
CA TYR A 74 -3.94 14.01 15.27
C TYR A 74 -4.29 12.66 14.63
N VAL A 75 -3.49 11.62 14.86
CA VAL A 75 -3.71 10.29 14.24
C VAL A 75 -5.04 9.70 14.67
N GLU A 76 -5.40 9.85 15.95
CA GLU A 76 -6.69 9.44 16.47
C GLU A 76 -7.85 10.20 15.78
N ALA A 77 -7.84 11.53 15.83
CA ALA A 77 -8.91 12.36 15.29
C ALA A 77 -9.10 12.12 13.78
N PHE A 78 -7.98 12.00 13.05
CA PHE A 78 -7.98 11.65 11.64
C PHE A 78 -8.64 10.29 11.40
N CYS A 79 -8.22 9.25 12.13
CA CYS A 79 -8.78 7.91 11.96
C CYS A 79 -10.27 7.88 12.28
N ARG A 80 -10.73 8.50 13.38
CA ARG A 80 -12.15 8.60 13.72
C ARG A 80 -12.95 9.23 12.59
N TYR A 81 -12.46 10.36 12.07
CA TYR A 81 -13.08 11.07 10.96
C TYR A 81 -13.17 10.19 9.72
N VAL A 82 -12.08 9.52 9.31
CA VAL A 82 -12.06 8.78 8.04
C VAL A 82 -12.80 7.44 8.14
N CYS A 83 -12.65 6.68 9.23
CA CYS A 83 -13.22 5.33 9.30
C CYS A 83 -14.72 5.32 9.62
N GLY A 84 -15.24 6.33 10.34
CA GLY A 84 -16.67 6.41 10.69
C GLY A 84 -17.16 5.19 11.47
N LEU A 85 -16.40 4.78 12.50
CA LEU A 85 -16.73 3.61 13.32
C LEU A 85 -17.48 3.94 14.63
N GLU A 86 -17.67 5.22 14.94
CA GLU A 86 -18.45 5.69 16.10
C GLU A 86 -18.04 4.95 17.41
N GLU A 87 -19.00 4.33 18.11
CA GLU A 87 -18.79 3.60 19.36
C GLU A 87 -17.79 2.43 19.23
N TYR A 88 -17.70 1.81 18.05
CA TYR A 88 -16.77 0.71 17.82
C TYR A 88 -15.32 1.15 17.90
N PHE A 89 -15.02 2.44 17.78
CA PHE A 89 -13.65 2.95 17.87
C PHE A 89 -12.99 2.67 19.23
N GLU A 90 -13.80 2.54 20.29
CA GLU A 90 -13.35 2.16 21.63
C GLU A 90 -13.30 0.64 21.84
N MET A 91 -13.86 -0.14 20.92
CA MET A 91 -13.91 -1.60 21.04
C MET A 91 -12.66 -2.25 20.46
N PRO A 92 -12.21 -3.40 21.01
CA PRO A 92 -11.06 -4.13 20.47
C PRO A 92 -11.22 -4.45 18.98
N VAL A 93 -10.19 -4.19 18.18
CA VAL A 93 -10.20 -4.37 16.71
C VAL A 93 -10.48 -5.83 16.32
N GLY A 94 -10.17 -6.79 17.18
CA GLY A 94 -10.51 -8.20 16.99
C GLY A 94 -12.02 -8.49 16.89
N THR A 95 -12.87 -7.59 17.40
CA THR A 95 -14.34 -7.72 17.34
C THR A 95 -14.94 -7.22 16.01
N TYR A 96 -14.16 -6.54 15.19
CA TYR A 96 -14.64 -5.85 13.99
C TYR A 96 -15.09 -6.82 12.91
N SER A 97 -16.02 -6.39 12.05
CA SER A 97 -16.24 -7.06 10.77
C SER A 97 -15.03 -6.86 9.84
N ALA A 98 -14.94 -7.65 8.75
CA ALA A 98 -13.89 -7.45 7.75
C ALA A 98 -13.90 -6.03 7.16
N GLY A 99 -15.08 -5.48 6.89
CA GLY A 99 -15.25 -4.11 6.38
C GLY A 99 -14.80 -3.05 7.39
N MET A 100 -15.13 -3.21 8.67
CA MET A 100 -14.67 -2.30 9.72
C MET A 100 -13.14 -2.34 9.89
N ARG A 101 -12.54 -3.53 9.87
CA ARG A 101 -11.07 -3.67 9.89
C ARG A 101 -10.43 -2.99 8.69
N ALA A 102 -10.96 -3.21 7.49
CA ALA A 102 -10.46 -2.58 6.28
C ALA A 102 -10.55 -1.04 6.36
N ARG A 103 -11.68 -0.50 6.83
CA ARG A 103 -11.86 0.95 7.03
C ARG A 103 -10.85 1.51 8.02
N PHE A 104 -10.68 0.88 9.17
CA PHE A 104 -9.72 1.31 10.20
C PHE A 104 -8.27 1.24 9.68
N SER A 105 -7.84 0.08 9.18
CA SER A 105 -6.47 -0.11 8.69
C SER A 105 -6.11 0.87 7.58
N PHE A 106 -7.03 1.13 6.65
CA PHE A 106 -6.79 2.09 5.58
C PHE A 106 -6.79 3.53 6.08
N SER A 107 -7.67 3.89 7.03
CA SER A 107 -7.64 5.21 7.67
C SER A 107 -6.32 5.46 8.41
N LEU A 108 -5.83 4.46 9.13
CA LEU A 108 -4.57 4.53 9.84
C LEU A 108 -3.38 4.65 8.87
N LEU A 109 -3.43 3.97 7.72
CA LEU A 109 -2.42 4.15 6.66
C LEU A 109 -2.42 5.56 6.08
N LEU A 110 -3.59 6.15 5.86
CA LEU A 110 -3.73 7.50 5.33
C LEU A 110 -3.36 8.61 6.33
N ALA A 111 -3.41 8.30 7.63
CA ALA A 111 -2.95 9.20 8.69
C ALA A 111 -1.42 9.38 8.65
N LEU A 112 -0.70 8.41 8.10
CA LEU A 112 0.75 8.41 7.97
C LEU A 112 1.19 9.00 6.63
N GLU A 113 2.38 9.61 6.63
CA GLU A 113 3.02 10.14 5.43
C GLU A 113 4.18 9.24 5.02
N PHE A 114 4.13 8.77 3.78
CA PHE A 114 5.15 7.91 3.17
C PHE A 114 5.72 8.58 1.93
N ASP A 115 7.01 8.37 1.71
CA ASP A 115 7.71 8.81 0.49
C ASP A 115 7.35 7.90 -0.69
N ILE A 116 7.11 6.61 -0.39
CA ILE A 116 6.71 5.58 -1.35
C ILE A 116 5.45 4.87 -0.87
N TYR A 117 4.40 4.87 -1.70
CA TYR A 117 3.20 4.05 -1.50
C TYR A 117 3.26 2.77 -2.34
N LEU A 118 3.06 1.63 -1.70
CA LEU A 118 3.02 0.31 -2.34
C LEU A 118 1.58 -0.11 -2.65
N ILE A 119 1.31 -0.51 -3.88
CA ILE A 119 0.00 -0.99 -4.34
C ILE A 119 0.17 -2.40 -4.91
N ASP A 120 -0.53 -3.38 -4.33
CA ASP A 120 -0.56 -4.76 -4.81
C ASP A 120 -1.92 -5.04 -5.49
N GLU A 121 -1.90 -5.30 -6.79
CA GLU A 121 -3.03 -5.65 -7.67
C GLU A 121 -4.19 -4.65 -7.82
N GLY A 122 -4.27 -3.61 -6.99
CA GLY A 122 -5.27 -2.55 -7.16
C GLY A 122 -5.46 -1.65 -5.96
N MET A 123 -6.37 -0.69 -6.11
CA MET A 123 -6.73 0.23 -5.05
C MET A 123 -7.69 -0.47 -4.06
N PRO A 124 -7.50 -0.33 -2.74
CA PRO A 124 -8.43 -0.88 -1.78
C PRO A 124 -9.83 -0.29 -1.98
N SER A 125 -10.84 -1.16 -1.99
CA SER A 125 -12.24 -0.75 -1.96
C SER A 125 -12.97 -1.58 -0.92
N THR A 126 -13.79 -0.90 -0.12
CA THR A 126 -14.71 -1.53 0.84
C THR A 126 -16.11 -1.62 0.24
N THR A 127 -17.05 -2.25 0.94
CA THR A 127 -18.48 -2.22 0.57
C THR A 127 -19.16 -0.89 0.89
N ASP A 128 -18.47 0.04 1.57
CA ASP A 128 -18.97 1.35 1.99
C ASP A 128 -18.60 2.42 0.95
N PRO A 129 -19.57 2.94 0.17
CA PRO A 129 -19.29 3.91 -0.88
C PRO A 129 -18.85 5.28 -0.35
N GLU A 130 -19.33 5.69 0.83
CA GLU A 130 -18.99 6.97 1.44
C GLU A 130 -17.54 6.96 1.90
N PHE A 131 -17.15 5.90 2.61
CA PHE A 131 -15.76 5.66 2.99
C PHE A 131 -14.85 5.65 1.77
N ASN A 132 -15.20 4.88 0.73
CA ASN A 132 -14.39 4.77 -0.49
C ASN A 132 -14.20 6.13 -1.18
N ARG A 133 -15.25 6.95 -1.25
CA ARG A 133 -15.18 8.30 -1.84
C ARG A 133 -14.22 9.18 -1.04
N LYS A 134 -14.38 9.18 0.30
CA LYS A 134 -13.59 9.98 1.24
C LYS A 134 -12.12 9.59 1.25
N ALA A 135 -11.84 8.33 1.56
CA ALA A 135 -10.49 7.78 1.63
C ALA A 135 -9.79 7.83 0.26
N GLY A 136 -10.54 7.59 -0.82
CA GLY A 136 -10.03 7.73 -2.19
C GLY A 136 -9.64 9.16 -2.55
N SER A 137 -10.35 10.18 -2.05
CA SER A 137 -9.95 11.58 -2.26
C SER A 137 -8.66 11.92 -1.53
N ILE A 138 -8.56 11.53 -0.27
CA ILE A 138 -7.35 11.74 0.54
C ILE A 138 -6.15 11.04 -0.10
N LEU A 139 -6.31 9.79 -0.52
CA LEU A 139 -5.25 9.05 -1.18
C LEU A 139 -4.81 9.74 -2.48
N ARG A 140 -5.75 10.17 -3.33
CA ARG A 140 -5.40 10.93 -4.55
C ARG A 140 -4.56 12.17 -4.25
N ASP A 141 -4.87 12.89 -3.19
CA ASP A 141 -4.09 14.07 -2.79
C ASP A 141 -2.70 13.70 -2.28
N ARG A 142 -2.56 12.60 -1.51
CA ARG A 142 -1.25 12.07 -1.10
C ARG A 142 -0.40 11.66 -2.30
N LEU A 143 -1.00 10.98 -3.27
CA LEU A 143 -0.28 10.47 -4.44
C LEU A 143 0.21 11.57 -5.40
N LYS A 144 -0.27 12.81 -5.30
CA LYS A 144 0.22 13.92 -6.14
C LYS A 144 1.71 14.22 -5.93
N ASN A 145 2.20 14.03 -4.70
CA ASN A 145 3.57 14.37 -4.31
C ASN A 145 4.39 13.13 -3.90
N ALA A 146 3.80 11.95 -3.89
CA ALA A 146 4.44 10.72 -3.45
C ALA A 146 4.90 9.88 -4.63
N THR A 147 5.88 9.01 -4.37
CA THR A 147 6.29 7.98 -5.31
C THR A 147 5.35 6.79 -5.19
N VAL A 148 4.91 6.20 -6.30
CA VAL A 148 4.07 5.01 -6.27
C VAL A 148 4.81 3.82 -6.86
N VAL A 149 4.79 2.70 -6.17
CA VAL A 149 5.17 1.41 -6.74
C VAL A 149 3.93 0.55 -6.82
N ILE A 150 3.55 0.18 -8.04
CA ILE A 150 2.39 -0.67 -8.31
C ILE A 150 2.88 -2.00 -8.84
N VAL A 151 2.50 -3.10 -8.21
CA VAL A 151 2.76 -4.44 -8.71
C VAL A 151 1.43 -5.04 -9.17
N SER A 152 1.32 -5.45 -10.43
CA SER A 152 0.10 -6.07 -10.95
C SER A 152 0.37 -6.97 -12.14
N HIS A 153 -0.51 -7.95 -12.37
CA HIS A 153 -0.56 -8.69 -13.63
C HIS A 153 -1.31 -7.93 -14.74
N GLN A 154 -1.96 -6.81 -14.43
CA GLN A 154 -2.79 -6.04 -15.37
C GLN A 154 -2.12 -4.72 -15.73
N ALA A 155 -1.60 -4.62 -16.96
CA ALA A 155 -0.97 -3.39 -17.45
C ALA A 155 -1.87 -2.15 -17.38
N LYS A 156 -3.19 -2.34 -17.57
CA LYS A 156 -4.19 -1.26 -17.47
C LYS A 156 -4.21 -0.58 -16.08
N THR A 157 -3.83 -1.30 -15.03
CA THR A 157 -3.73 -0.74 -13.68
C THR A 157 -2.55 0.23 -13.58
N LEU A 158 -1.44 -0.08 -14.24
CA LEU A 158 -0.19 0.70 -14.21
C LEU A 158 -0.32 1.98 -15.06
N GLU A 159 -1.05 1.93 -16.17
CA GLU A 159 -1.22 3.05 -17.13
C GLU A 159 -1.68 4.36 -16.47
N LYS A 160 -2.40 4.27 -15.34
CA LYS A 160 -2.94 5.44 -14.63
C LYS A 160 -1.93 6.16 -13.75
N PHE A 161 -0.84 5.49 -13.36
CA PHE A 161 0.02 5.94 -12.25
C PHE A 161 1.51 5.93 -12.58
N CYS A 162 1.94 5.11 -13.55
CA CYS A 162 3.35 4.82 -13.78
C CYS A 162 3.74 5.20 -15.21
N ARG A 163 4.92 5.83 -15.34
CA ARG A 163 5.53 6.10 -16.65
C ARG A 163 6.63 5.10 -16.96
N THR A 164 7.46 4.80 -15.97
CA THR A 164 8.47 3.74 -16.03
C THR A 164 7.86 2.42 -15.55
N ALA A 165 8.40 1.33 -16.07
CA ALA A 165 7.91 0.01 -15.74
C ALA A 165 9.02 -1.01 -15.60
N ALA A 166 8.69 -2.14 -15.01
CA ALA A 166 9.55 -3.31 -14.94
C ALA A 166 8.73 -4.58 -15.16
N VAL A 167 9.39 -5.64 -15.62
CA VAL A 167 8.81 -6.98 -15.70
C VAL A 167 9.56 -7.89 -14.73
N LEU A 168 8.83 -8.55 -13.82
CA LEU A 168 9.37 -9.58 -12.95
C LEU A 168 9.33 -10.93 -13.68
N LYS A 169 10.50 -11.43 -14.06
CA LYS A 169 10.67 -12.68 -14.82
C LYS A 169 11.78 -13.50 -14.18
N ASP A 170 11.52 -14.79 -13.91
CA ASP A 170 12.52 -15.73 -13.37
C ASP A 170 13.25 -15.22 -12.12
N GLY A 171 12.54 -14.51 -11.25
CA GLY A 171 13.10 -13.90 -10.04
C GLY A 171 13.94 -12.64 -10.29
N GLN A 172 14.01 -12.14 -11.52
CA GLN A 172 14.75 -10.95 -11.92
C GLN A 172 13.81 -9.82 -12.37
N LEU A 173 14.18 -8.59 -12.04
CA LEU A 173 13.44 -7.40 -12.41
C LEU A 173 14.08 -6.75 -13.64
N HIS A 174 13.40 -6.80 -14.78
CA HIS A 174 13.84 -6.17 -16.02
C HIS A 174 13.22 -4.78 -16.13
N MET A 175 14.04 -3.74 -16.11
CA MET A 175 13.59 -2.33 -16.13
C MET A 175 13.37 -1.83 -17.56
N PHE A 176 12.36 -0.97 -17.72
CA PHE A 176 12.00 -0.31 -18.97
C PHE A 176 11.71 1.17 -18.73
N ASP A 177 12.09 2.00 -19.69
CA ASP A 177 11.81 3.44 -19.64
C ASP A 177 10.32 3.72 -19.80
N THR A 178 9.60 2.83 -20.50
CA THR A 178 8.16 2.96 -20.75
C THR A 178 7.38 1.71 -20.37
N LEU A 179 6.12 1.93 -19.96
CA LEU A 179 5.16 0.85 -19.76
C LEU A 179 4.88 0.06 -21.06
N GLU A 180 4.96 0.70 -22.22
CA GLU A 180 4.72 0.03 -23.50
C GLU A 180 5.79 -1.03 -23.80
N GLU A 181 7.06 -0.72 -23.57
CA GLU A 181 8.15 -1.68 -23.74
C GLU A 181 8.02 -2.86 -22.78
N ALA A 182 7.71 -2.57 -21.51
CA ALA A 182 7.47 -3.61 -20.51
C ALA A 182 6.29 -4.52 -20.90
N LYS A 183 5.19 -3.95 -21.43
CA LYS A 183 4.03 -4.71 -21.92
C LYS A 183 4.41 -5.66 -23.04
N ARG A 184 5.23 -5.23 -24.01
CA ARG A 184 5.64 -6.09 -25.13
C ARG A 184 6.38 -7.34 -24.65
N LEU A 185 7.30 -7.19 -23.69
CA LEU A 185 7.97 -8.35 -23.09
C LEU A 185 6.96 -9.20 -22.30
N TYR A 186 6.14 -8.59 -21.45
CA TYR A 186 5.17 -9.30 -20.62
C TYR A 186 4.15 -10.11 -21.43
N ASP A 187 3.62 -9.54 -22.52
CA ASP A 187 2.64 -10.19 -23.39
C ASP A 187 3.27 -11.36 -24.16
N TYR A 188 4.52 -11.21 -24.63
CA TYR A 188 5.25 -12.29 -25.30
C TYR A 188 5.42 -13.52 -24.38
N GLU A 189 5.74 -13.29 -23.12
CA GLU A 189 6.00 -14.35 -22.13
C GLU A 189 4.73 -15.00 -21.59
N THR A 190 3.60 -14.31 -21.62
CA THR A 190 2.32 -14.83 -21.09
C THR A 190 1.44 -15.47 -22.17
N GLN A 191 1.75 -15.24 -23.45
CA GLN A 191 1.06 -15.83 -24.60
C GLN A 191 1.83 -17.00 -25.25
N GLY A 192 3.08 -17.23 -24.86
CA GLY A 192 3.87 -18.41 -25.23
C GLY A 192 3.59 -19.61 -24.33
#